data_AF-A0A7Z2SQB9-F1
#
_entry.id   AF-A0A7Z2SQB9-F1
#
_cell.length_a   1.000
_cell.length_b   1.000
_cell.length_c   1.000
_cell.angle_alpha   90.00
_cell.angle_beta   90.00
_cell.angle_gamma   90.00
#
_symmetry.space_group_name_H-M   'P 1'
#
loop_
_entity.id
_entity.type
_entity.pdbx_description
1 polymer ?
#
loop_
_entity_poly.entity_id
_entity_poly.type
_entity_poly.pdbx_seq_one_letter_code
_entity_poly.pdbx_strand_id
1 'polypeptide(L)' 'MSEPTEQEIKNRAYEIWERNGRPKGKEEEFWRLAEQELRNEDKSSPVRTPDTL' A
#
# COMPACT_ATOMS: atom_id res chain seq x y z
N MET A 1 4.82 -1.03 -16.99
CA MET A 1 3.72 -1.13 -16.01
C MET A 1 4.30 -1.93 -14.87
N SER A 2 4.86 -1.24 -13.88
CA SER A 2 5.46 -1.92 -12.74
C SER A 2 4.33 -2.45 -11.88
N GLU A 3 4.35 -3.75 -11.57
CA GLU A 3 3.45 -4.29 -10.56
C GLU A 3 3.98 -3.83 -9.19
N PRO A 4 3.11 -3.39 -8.27
CA PRO A 4 3.55 -2.94 -6.96
C PRO A 4 4.25 -4.08 -6.23
N THR A 5 5.39 -3.78 -5.61
CA THR A 5 6.14 -4.80 -4.89
C THR A 5 5.43 -5.19 -3.60
N GLU A 6 5.62 -6.43 -3.13
CA GLU A 6 5.04 -6.88 -1.85
C GLU A 6 5.40 -5.95 -0.68
N GLN A 7 6.57 -5.32 -0.74
CA GLN A 7 7.02 -4.37 0.27
C GLN A 7 6.22 -3.06 0.25
N GLU A 8 5.88 -2.55 -0.92
CA GLU A 8 5.00 -1.39 -1.07
C GLU A 8 3.58 -1.71 -0.63
N ILE A 9 3.06 -2.86 -1.05
CA ILE A 9 1.73 -3.34 -0.64
C ILE A 9 1.67 -3.45 0.88
N LYS A 10 2.70 -4.03 1.51
CA LYS A 10 2.79 -4.17 2.97
C LYS A 10 2.82 -2.82 3.67
N ASN A 11 3.67 -1.89 3.21
CA ASN A 11 3.76 -0.55 3.80
C ASN A 11 2.41 0.17 3.70
N ARG A 12 1.80 0.12 2.52
CA ARG A 12 0.52 0.77 2.25
C ARG A 12 -0.62 0.13 3.04
N ALA A 13 -0.67 -1.19 3.11
CA ALA A 13 -1.65 -1.93 3.91
C ALA A 13 -1.51 -1.60 5.39
N TYR A 14 -0.27 -1.48 5.89
CA TYR A 14 -0.01 -1.10 7.28
C TYR A 14 -0.44 0.34 7.57
N GLU A 15 -0.16 1.30 6.67
CA GLU A 15 -0.63 2.68 6.80
C GLU A 15 -2.16 2.75 6.86
N ILE A 16 -2.85 2.03 5.97
CA ILE A 16 -4.31 2.00 5.94
C ILE A 16 -4.86 1.32 7.21
N TRP A 17 -4.26 0.21 7.63
CA TRP A 17 -4.65 -0.52 8.84
C TRP A 17 -4.47 0.33 10.11
N GLU A 18 -3.35 1.05 10.22
CA GLU A 18 -3.08 1.95 11.33
C GLU A 18 -4.07 3.12 11.38
N ARG A 19 -4.34 3.76 10.24
CA ARG A 19 -5.34 4.84 10.14
C ARG A 19 -6.75 4.39 10.52
N ASN A 20 -7.08 3.12 10.26
CA ASN A 20 -8.37 2.52 10.62
C ASN A 20 -8.43 2.01 12.07
N GLY A 21 -7.39 2.22 12.88
CA GLY A 21 -7.38 1.82 14.29
C GLY A 21 -6.98 0.35 14.51
N ARG A 22 -6.28 -0.25 13.55
CA ARG A 22 -5.72 -1.62 13.62
C ARG A 22 -6.76 -2.71 13.98
N PRO A 23 -7.90 -2.80 13.27
CA PRO A 23 -8.87 -3.85 13.52
C PRO A 23 -8.24 -5.23 13.24
N LYS A 24 -8.33 -6.15 14.21
CA LYS A 24 -7.85 -7.53 14.06
C LYS A 24 -8.69 -8.29 13.05
N GLY A 25 -8.04 -9.09 12.20
CA GLY A 25 -8.71 -9.96 11.22
C GLY A 25 -9.14 -9.26 9.93
N LYS A 26 -8.79 -7.99 9.73
CA LYS A 26 -9.01 -7.24 8.48
C LYS A 26 -7.73 -6.99 7.69
N GLU A 27 -6.61 -7.56 8.13
CA GLU A 27 -5.29 -7.35 7.52
C GLU A 27 -5.26 -7.78 6.04
N GLU A 28 -5.91 -8.90 5.69
CA GLU A 28 -6.07 -9.35 4.30
C GLU A 28 -6.89 -8.37 3.45
N GLU A 29 -7.94 -7.79 4.02
CA GLU A 29 -8.79 -6.81 3.33
C GLU A 29 -7.99 -5.55 3.00
N PHE A 30 -7.20 -5.06 3.96
CA PHE A 30 -6.29 -3.93 3.75
C PHE A 30 -5.13 -4.24 2.81
N TRP A 31 -4.62 -5.48 2.81
CA TRP A 31 -3.59 -5.92 1.87
C TRP A 31 -4.09 -5.84 0.43
N ARG A 32 -5.28 -6.38 0.14
CA ARG A 32 -5.84 -6.32 -1.22
C ARG A 32 -6.22 -4.90 -1.63
N LEU A 33 -6.69 -4.09 -0.68
CA LEU A 33 -7.00 -2.69 -0.94
C LEU A 33 -5.74 -1.90 -1.28
N ALA A 34 -4.65 -2.11 -0.55
CA ALA A 34 -3.34 -1.53 -0.81
C ALA A 34 -2.78 -1.93 -2.17
N GLU A 35 -2.84 -3.22 -2.53
CA GLU A 35 -2.42 -3.73 -3.82
C GLU A 35 -3.18 -3.07 -4.98
N GLN A 36 -4.50 -2.94 -4.84
CA GLN A 36 -5.35 -2.30 -5.84
C GLN A 36 -5.07 -0.80 -5.97
N GLU A 37 -4.91 -0.09 -4.85
CA GLU A 37 -4.57 1.33 -4.81
C GLU A 37 -3.21 1.58 -5.47
N LEU A 38 -2.17 0.82 -5.10
CA LEU A 38 -0.83 0.99 -5.68
C LEU A 38 -0.82 0.68 -7.17
N ARG A 39 -1.49 -0.39 -7.61
CA ARG A 39 -1.64 -0.73 -9.03
C ARG A 39 -2.34 0.38 -9.83
N ASN A 40 -3.19 1.17 -9.18
CA ASN A 40 -3.90 2.28 -9.81
C ASN A 40 -3.11 3.60 -9.72
N GLU A 41 -2.39 3.86 -8.62
CA GLU A 41 -1.50 5.01 -8.41
C GLU A 41 -0.25 4.97 -9.31
N ASP A 42 0.34 3.80 -9.57
CA ASP A 42 1.53 3.63 -10.42
C ASP A 42 1.28 4.09 -11.87
N LYS A 43 0.02 4.10 -12.30
CA LYS A 43 -0.37 4.62 -13.63
C LYS A 43 -0.36 6.16 -13.71
N SER A 44 -0.34 6.87 -12.58
CA SER A 44 -0.40 8.34 -12.52
C SER A 44 0.83 9.01 -11.94
N SER A 45 1.71 8.30 -11.22
CA SER A 45 2.75 8.97 -10.41
C SER A 45 4.11 8.27 -10.49
N PRO A 46 5.10 8.76 -11.25
CA PRO A 46 6.46 8.22 -11.25
C PRO A 46 7.34 8.79 -10.13
N VAL A 47 6.79 9.25 -9.01
CA VAL A 47 7.59 9.88 -7.94
C VAL A 47 6.98 9.68 -6.56
N ARG A 48 7.32 8.57 -5.89
CA ARG A 48 7.32 8.52 -4.42
C ARG A 48 8.26 7.43 -3.90
N THR A 49 9.55 7.61 -4.10
CA THR A 49 10.54 7.07 -3.16
C THR A 49 10.43 7.91 -1.89
N PRO A 50 9.99 7.38 -0.74
CA PRO A 50 10.27 8.05 0.52
C PRO A 50 11.78 7.99 0.72
N ASP A 51 12.38 9.17 0.59
CA ASP A 51 13.70 9.55 1.07
C ASP A 51 14.04 8.79 2.36
N THR A 52 15.01 7.87 2.27
CA THR A 52 15.75 7.36 3.43
C THR A 52 17.18 7.86 3.25
N LEU A 53 17.37 9.15 3.56
CA LEU A 53 18.68 9.77 3.72
C LEU A 53 19.06 9.81 5.22
#